data_AF-A0A3A6KMJ2-F1
#
_entry.id   AF-A0A3A6KMJ2-F1
#
_cell.length_a   1.000
_cell.length_b   1.000
_cell.length_c   1.000
_cell.angle_alpha   90.00
_cell.angle_beta   90.00
_cell.angle_gamma   90.00
#
_symmetry.space_group_name_H-M   'P 1'
#
loop_
_entity.id
_entity.type
_entity.pdbx_description
1 polymer ?
#
loop_
_entity_poly.entity_id
_entity_poly.type
_entity_poly.pdbx_seq_one_letter_code
_entity_poly.pdbx_strand_id
1 'polypeptide(L)'
;MRKELKRYSSIGNRAGILLLCRKVLTGNIEDLSSIGASCSFINGIDLNFKCGIIAFEEIKLISIVDNKCQAKDILYSHEDENLFIAQLCRFCMNALIDMDLINIEYLKYNEIKNAFQIPMYAFSMECSVYRNLLITFGALIPDGTLFTINECFESEFSKRVAHKRKISQEQLLAQLEKERIIGEKGEEFVISYEKKRCPFTLQQQSKIKQISVIDASAGFDILSLDDEISQAKRYIEVKTYSGNVHFYWSSNEIEAAQLRAEKYFLYLVDYSQIEKDNYTPIIIQNPYFNVRNLSIWDIRPSSFLISTSCSSDQLREIIKPIQHQSIPYTLDCNEPYMMVADSPFETFKWTDVNQEIMHVFGDNGTILIGGYKNKRQLAWILETGIYNIRLGRRAGSVLGQKKCVEEAENLILYDIYNPKIFQVYNINGHCEKKKEDMIALKYPTRCPGSLYMTFEITRNAALETYMDKNIISNLLANLENHKKGTPLFIEP
;
A
#
# COMPACT_ATOMS: atom_id res chain seq x y z
N MET A 1 28.87 14.43 -13.51
CA MET A 1 28.85 14.99 -12.15
C MET A 1 28.00 14.14 -11.19
N ARG A 2 26.70 13.97 -11.43
CA ARG A 2 25.80 13.15 -10.58
C ARG A 2 26.30 11.74 -10.15
N LYS A 3 26.93 10.95 -11.05
CA LYS A 3 27.52 9.63 -10.68
C LYS A 3 28.72 9.73 -9.72
N GLU A 4 29.44 10.85 -9.74
CA GLU A 4 30.59 11.08 -8.87
C GLU A 4 30.17 11.42 -7.43
N LEU A 5 29.03 12.11 -7.28
CA LEU A 5 28.44 12.43 -5.96
C LEU A 5 28.05 11.19 -5.15
N LYS A 6 27.75 10.05 -5.80
CA LYS A 6 27.50 8.76 -5.13
C LYS A 6 28.65 8.30 -4.24
N ARG A 7 29.88 8.78 -4.49
CA ARG A 7 31.08 8.41 -3.73
C ARG A 7 31.22 9.20 -2.42
N TYR A 8 30.39 10.21 -2.22
CA TYR A 8 30.44 11.09 -1.06
C TYR A 8 29.16 10.95 -0.23
N SER A 9 29.33 11.02 1.08
CA SER A 9 28.21 11.06 2.04
C SER A 9 27.90 12.48 2.51
N SER A 10 28.87 13.40 2.52
CA SER A 10 28.69 14.77 2.99
C SER A 10 29.66 15.74 2.30
N ILE A 11 29.25 17.01 2.20
CA ILE A 11 30.15 18.13 1.83
C ILE A 11 31.11 18.45 2.98
N GLY A 12 30.69 18.27 4.23
CA GLY A 12 31.48 18.63 5.40
C GLY A 12 30.60 18.86 6.63
N ASN A 13 31.20 19.38 7.70
CA ASN A 13 30.47 19.85 8.87
C ASN A 13 29.87 21.25 8.63
N ARG A 14 29.04 21.74 9.55
CA ARG A 14 28.37 23.06 9.44
C ARG A 14 29.35 24.19 9.09
N ALA A 15 30.49 24.25 9.78
CA ALA A 15 31.51 25.28 9.58
C ALA A 15 32.17 25.18 8.20
N GLY A 16 32.43 23.95 7.72
CA GLY A 16 33.00 23.71 6.39
C GLY A 16 32.06 24.09 5.26
N ILE A 17 30.78 23.74 5.36
CA ILE A 17 29.79 24.11 4.35
C ILE A 17 29.64 25.63 4.28
N LEU A 18 29.54 26.32 5.43
CA LEU A 18 29.46 27.78 5.47
C LEU A 18 30.73 28.46 4.94
N LEU A 19 31.91 27.91 5.26
CA LEU A 19 33.18 28.40 4.70
C LEU A 19 33.17 28.31 3.18
N LEU A 20 32.74 27.18 2.61
CA LEU A 20 32.64 27.02 1.17
C LEU A 20 31.68 28.06 0.58
N CYS A 21 30.47 28.20 1.15
CA CYS A 21 29.50 29.19 0.72
C CYS A 21 30.07 30.62 0.72
N ARG A 22 30.78 31.03 1.79
CA ARG A 22 31.44 32.34 1.87
C ARG A 22 32.44 32.59 0.75
N LYS A 23 33.09 31.54 0.25
CA LYS A 23 34.13 31.64 -0.78
C LYS A 23 33.59 31.56 -2.20
N VAL A 24 32.50 30.83 -2.43
CA VAL A 24 32.01 30.54 -3.79
C VAL A 24 30.70 31.25 -4.15
N LEU A 25 29.91 31.66 -3.16
CA LEU A 25 28.63 32.34 -3.36
C LEU A 25 28.82 33.85 -3.23
N THR A 26 29.78 34.39 -3.96
CA THR A 26 30.08 35.83 -4.02
C THR A 26 29.48 36.43 -5.29
N GLY A 27 29.35 37.76 -5.34
CA GLY A 27 28.94 38.45 -6.56
C GLY A 27 30.04 38.50 -7.64
N ASN A 28 31.22 37.94 -7.36
CA ASN A 28 32.40 38.01 -8.22
C ASN A 28 32.67 36.67 -8.91
N ILE A 29 33.57 36.68 -9.88
CA ILE A 29 34.13 35.46 -10.47
C ILE A 29 35.35 35.06 -9.63
N GLU A 30 35.33 33.84 -9.09
CA GLU A 30 36.32 33.34 -8.15
C GLU A 30 37.14 32.19 -8.75
N ASP A 31 38.44 32.12 -8.46
CA ASP A 31 39.32 31.04 -8.91
C ASP A 31 39.30 29.84 -7.94
N LEU A 32 38.94 28.66 -8.45
CA LEU A 32 38.75 27.47 -7.63
C LEU A 32 40.06 26.93 -7.02
N SER A 33 41.20 27.13 -7.67
CA SER A 33 42.49 26.71 -7.13
C SER A 33 42.89 27.57 -5.93
N SER A 34 42.69 28.89 -6.04
CA SER A 34 42.89 29.84 -4.94
C SER A 34 41.96 29.52 -3.76
N ILE A 35 40.68 29.30 -4.02
CA ILE A 35 39.71 28.94 -2.97
C ILE A 35 40.11 27.61 -2.31
N GLY A 36 40.41 26.58 -3.10
CA GLY A 36 40.79 25.25 -2.60
C GLY A 36 42.02 25.30 -1.68
N ALA A 37 43.03 26.09 -2.04
CA ALA A 37 44.18 26.33 -1.18
C ALA A 37 43.79 27.05 0.13
N SER A 38 42.93 28.06 0.05
CA SER A 38 42.46 28.83 1.22
C SER A 38 41.57 28.02 2.18
N CYS A 39 40.92 26.96 1.68
CA CYS A 39 40.07 26.06 2.47
C CYS A 39 40.85 24.88 3.07
N SER A 40 42.15 24.75 2.78
CA SER A 40 42.98 23.63 3.25
C SER A 40 43.48 23.86 4.69
N PHE A 41 43.41 22.83 5.53
CA PHE A 41 44.00 22.80 6.88
C PHE A 41 43.53 23.89 7.86
N ILE A 42 42.22 24.06 8.02
CA ILE A 42 41.65 24.92 9.06
C ILE A 42 41.16 24.07 10.24
N ASN A 43 41.66 24.37 11.45
CA ASN A 43 41.33 23.60 12.64
C ASN A 43 39.83 23.70 12.97
N GLY A 44 39.19 22.55 13.25
CA GLY A 44 37.75 22.46 13.53
C GLY A 44 36.83 22.52 12.31
N ILE A 45 37.38 22.67 11.09
CA ILE A 45 36.61 22.67 9.85
C ILE A 45 36.80 21.33 9.12
N ASP A 46 35.69 20.65 8.89
CA ASP A 46 35.63 19.48 8.00
C ASP A 46 34.94 19.89 6.71
N LEU A 47 35.69 19.89 5.60
CA LEU A 47 35.21 20.29 4.28
C LEU A 47 35.85 19.40 3.20
N ASN A 48 35.00 18.66 2.50
CA ASN A 48 35.37 18.01 1.25
C ASN A 48 35.15 18.99 0.08
N PHE A 49 36.17 19.80 -0.20
CA PHE A 49 36.10 20.88 -1.19
C PHE A 49 35.62 20.40 -2.57
N LYS A 50 36.21 19.29 -3.08
CA LYS A 50 35.82 18.72 -4.37
C LYS A 50 34.35 18.29 -4.39
N CYS A 51 33.88 17.62 -3.35
CA CYS A 51 32.48 17.23 -3.22
C CYS A 51 31.55 18.46 -3.23
N GLY A 52 31.92 19.51 -2.48
CA GLY A 52 31.11 20.73 -2.38
C GLY A 52 30.97 21.46 -3.71
N ILE A 53 32.05 21.59 -4.47
CA ILE A 53 32.04 22.22 -5.80
C ILE A 53 31.15 21.44 -6.77
N ILE A 54 31.31 20.12 -6.86
CA ILE A 54 30.48 19.26 -7.73
C ILE A 54 29.01 19.35 -7.31
N ALA A 55 28.72 19.34 -6.01
CA ALA A 55 27.36 19.41 -5.50
C ALA A 55 26.70 20.75 -5.86
N PHE A 56 27.40 21.87 -5.67
CA PHE A 56 26.86 23.20 -5.97
C PHE A 56 26.68 23.43 -7.48
N GLU A 57 27.59 22.93 -8.31
CA GLU A 57 27.45 23.00 -9.76
C GLU A 57 26.28 22.16 -10.27
N GLU A 58 26.11 20.94 -9.75
CA GLU A 58 25.03 20.03 -10.16
C GLU A 58 23.65 20.66 -9.90
N ILE A 59 23.42 21.25 -8.73
CA ILE A 59 22.18 21.99 -8.42
C ILE A 59 22.11 23.39 -9.03
N LYS A 60 23.09 23.75 -9.87
CA LYS A 60 23.19 25.05 -10.57
C LYS A 60 23.28 26.26 -9.64
N LEU A 61 23.73 26.06 -8.40
CA LEU A 61 23.98 27.14 -7.45
C LEU A 61 25.20 27.99 -7.89
N ILE A 62 26.17 27.34 -8.53
CA ILE A 62 27.31 27.97 -9.22
C ILE A 62 27.41 27.46 -10.66
N SER A 63 28.11 28.21 -11.52
CA SER A 63 28.61 27.71 -12.81
C SER A 63 30.13 27.76 -12.86
N ILE A 64 30.74 26.77 -13.51
CA ILE A 64 32.20 26.66 -13.62
C ILE A 64 32.62 26.73 -15.09
N VAL A 65 33.58 27.61 -15.39
CA VAL A 65 34.23 27.73 -16.71
C VAL A 65 35.71 28.00 -16.46
N ASP A 66 36.59 27.24 -17.11
CA ASP A 66 38.05 27.41 -17.04
C ASP A 66 38.60 27.58 -15.60
N ASN A 67 38.20 26.66 -14.70
CA ASN A 67 38.59 26.63 -13.28
C ASN A 67 38.10 27.84 -12.44
N LYS A 68 37.22 28.66 -12.98
CA LYS A 68 36.58 29.77 -12.27
C LYS A 68 35.12 29.47 -12.00
N CYS A 69 34.63 29.83 -10.82
CA CYS A 69 33.22 29.71 -10.47
C CYS A 69 32.55 31.08 -10.34
N GLN A 70 31.26 31.11 -10.67
CA GLN A 70 30.39 32.27 -10.46
C GLN A 70 29.08 31.80 -9.83
N ALA A 71 28.63 32.51 -8.79
CA ALA A 71 27.34 32.28 -8.16
C ALA A 71 26.19 32.75 -9.07
N LYS A 72 25.04 32.10 -8.97
CA LYS A 72 23.85 32.47 -9.77
C LYS A 72 22.76 33.13 -8.95
N ASP A 73 22.05 32.34 -8.16
CA ASP A 73 20.78 32.78 -7.57
C ASP A 73 20.91 33.24 -6.12
N ILE A 74 21.89 32.72 -5.38
CA ILE A 74 22.07 32.99 -3.95
C ILE A 74 23.49 33.49 -3.71
N LEU A 75 23.58 34.62 -3.01
CA LEU A 75 24.83 35.18 -2.52
C LEU A 75 24.93 35.04 -1.00
N TYR A 76 26.13 34.82 -0.51
CA TYR A 76 26.39 34.78 0.92
C TYR A 76 26.28 36.19 1.53
N SER A 77 25.54 36.32 2.63
CA SER A 77 25.47 37.55 3.42
C SER A 77 26.01 37.34 4.84
N HIS A 78 26.88 38.24 5.29
CA HIS A 78 27.40 38.26 6.67
C HIS A 78 26.43 38.88 7.67
N GLU A 79 25.44 39.65 7.19
CA GLU A 79 24.51 40.40 8.06
C GLU A 79 23.50 39.49 8.76
N ASP A 80 23.07 38.40 8.10
CA ASP A 80 22.15 37.42 8.67
C ASP A 80 22.46 36.00 8.14
N GLU A 81 23.35 35.30 8.85
CA GLU A 81 23.76 33.93 8.50
C GLU A 81 22.57 32.94 8.58
N ASN A 82 21.61 33.15 9.49
CA ASN A 82 20.45 32.27 9.62
C ASN A 82 19.50 32.41 8.44
N LEU A 83 19.25 33.64 7.98
CA LEU A 83 18.49 33.90 6.77
C LEU A 83 19.16 33.27 5.55
N PHE A 84 20.48 33.41 5.41
CA PHE A 84 21.24 32.78 4.34
C PHE A 84 21.12 31.23 4.39
N ILE A 85 21.26 30.62 5.57
CA ILE A 85 21.10 29.18 5.74
C ILE A 85 19.70 28.73 5.32
N ALA A 86 18.66 29.49 5.67
CA ALA A 86 17.29 29.20 5.26
C ALA A 86 17.16 29.27 3.73
N GLN A 87 17.71 30.29 3.08
CA GLN A 87 17.73 30.42 1.61
C GLN A 87 18.45 29.24 0.95
N LEU A 88 19.62 28.86 1.45
CA LEU A 88 20.39 27.73 0.94
C LEU A 88 19.61 26.41 1.05
N CYS A 89 18.98 26.15 2.21
CA CYS A 89 18.17 24.95 2.41
C CYS A 89 16.97 24.91 1.46
N ARG A 90 16.28 26.05 1.28
CA ARG A 90 15.13 26.18 0.35
C ARG A 90 15.53 25.88 -1.08
N PHE A 91 16.64 26.46 -1.54
CA PHE A 91 17.18 26.21 -2.87
C PHE A 91 17.53 24.73 -3.06
N CYS A 92 18.20 24.14 -2.06
CA CYS A 92 18.58 22.74 -2.11
C CYS A 92 17.35 21.81 -2.16
N MET A 93 16.32 22.06 -1.33
CA MET A 93 15.06 21.32 -1.39
C MET A 93 14.36 21.42 -2.75
N ASN A 94 14.29 22.63 -3.32
CA ASN A 94 13.68 22.83 -4.63
C ASN A 94 14.44 22.10 -5.73
N ALA A 95 15.77 22.18 -5.74
CA ALA A 95 16.60 21.47 -6.70
C ALA A 95 16.41 19.95 -6.60
N LEU A 96 16.33 19.40 -5.38
CA LEU A 96 16.08 17.97 -5.18
C LEU A 96 14.72 17.53 -5.71
N ILE A 97 13.69 18.36 -5.54
CA ILE A 97 12.37 18.11 -6.11
C ILE A 97 12.43 18.16 -7.64
N ASP A 98 13.04 19.18 -8.23
CA ASP A 98 13.09 19.37 -9.68
C ASP A 98 13.89 18.29 -10.41
N MET A 99 14.85 17.69 -9.71
CA MET A 99 15.70 16.62 -10.21
C MET A 99 15.15 15.20 -9.99
N ASP A 100 13.93 15.08 -9.43
CA ASP A 100 13.30 13.81 -9.05
C ASP A 100 14.13 12.97 -8.07
N LEU A 101 14.91 13.63 -7.21
CA LEU A 101 15.76 12.97 -6.22
C LEU A 101 15.04 12.69 -4.89
N ILE A 102 13.83 13.22 -4.73
CA ILE A 102 12.91 12.95 -3.63
C ILE A 102 11.58 12.49 -4.24
N ASN A 103 11.15 11.28 -3.90
CA ASN A 103 9.80 10.83 -4.22
C ASN A 103 8.80 11.47 -3.25
N ILE A 104 8.20 12.57 -3.70
CA ILE A 104 7.25 13.38 -2.93
C ILE A 104 5.89 12.70 -2.72
N GLU A 105 5.59 11.56 -3.35
CA GLU A 105 4.35 10.80 -3.11
C GLU A 105 4.32 10.19 -1.71
N TYR A 106 5.50 9.84 -1.17
CA TYR A 106 5.63 9.32 0.18
C TYR A 106 5.56 10.38 1.28
N LEU A 107 5.43 11.67 0.92
CA LEU A 107 5.23 12.74 1.89
C LEU A 107 3.85 12.59 2.56
N LYS A 108 3.86 12.46 3.89
CA LYS A 108 2.67 12.35 4.72
C LYS A 108 2.68 13.44 5.79
N TYR A 109 1.50 13.86 6.21
CA TYR A 109 1.35 14.74 7.36
C TYR A 109 1.14 13.89 8.62
N ASN A 110 1.90 14.15 9.68
CA ASN A 110 1.73 13.52 10.99
C ASN A 110 1.04 14.52 11.91
N GLU A 111 -0.23 14.30 12.21
CA GLU A 111 -1.02 15.25 13.01
C GLU A 111 -0.68 15.19 14.52
N ILE A 112 -0.04 14.12 15.06
CA ILE A 112 0.48 14.18 16.46
C ILE A 112 1.62 15.17 16.54
N LYS A 113 2.55 15.03 15.58
CA LYS A 113 3.76 15.83 15.54
C LYS A 113 3.52 17.19 14.93
N ASN A 114 2.31 17.41 14.37
CA ASN A 114 1.91 18.60 13.65
C ASN A 114 2.95 19.00 12.60
N ALA A 115 3.45 18.00 11.85
CA ALA A 115 4.56 18.20 10.93
C ALA A 115 4.51 17.22 9.75
N PHE A 116 5.04 17.65 8.60
CA PHE A 116 5.23 16.74 7.47
C PHE A 116 6.40 15.78 7.71
N GLN A 117 6.19 14.53 7.36
CA GLN A 117 7.18 13.47 7.43
C GLN A 117 7.33 12.77 6.09
N ILE A 118 8.55 12.37 5.77
CA ILE A 118 8.88 11.64 4.56
C ILE A 118 9.82 10.48 4.91
N PRO A 119 9.57 9.25 4.44
CA PRO A 119 10.45 8.12 4.71
C PRO A 119 11.85 8.31 4.14
N MET A 120 12.87 7.79 4.83
CA MET A 120 14.26 7.91 4.39
C MET A 120 14.49 7.31 2.98
N TYR A 121 13.79 6.23 2.63
CA TYR A 121 13.89 5.58 1.32
C TYR A 121 13.27 6.41 0.18
N ALA A 122 12.51 7.46 0.47
CA ALA A 122 12.00 8.36 -0.56
C ALA A 122 13.11 9.23 -1.17
N PHE A 123 14.27 9.30 -0.52
CA PHE A 123 15.47 9.98 -1.02
C PHE A 123 16.31 9.01 -1.84
N SER A 124 16.57 9.34 -3.10
CA SER A 124 17.50 8.59 -3.95
C SER A 124 18.89 8.51 -3.30
N MET A 125 19.63 7.42 -3.52
CA MET A 125 21.02 7.31 -3.08
C MET A 125 21.90 8.45 -3.64
N GLU A 126 21.51 9.03 -4.77
CA GLU A 126 22.19 10.14 -5.44
C GLU A 126 22.10 11.47 -4.68
N CYS A 127 21.20 11.60 -3.71
CA CYS A 127 21.03 12.82 -2.94
C CYS A 127 21.55 12.76 -1.50
N SER A 128 22.37 11.76 -1.16
CA SER A 128 22.99 11.61 0.16
C SER A 128 23.64 12.91 0.67
N VAL A 129 24.43 13.55 -0.20
CA VAL A 129 25.17 14.79 0.08
C VAL A 129 24.22 15.94 0.42
N TYR A 130 23.16 16.12 -0.37
CA TYR A 130 22.16 17.19 -0.17
C TYR A 130 21.26 16.92 1.03
N ARG A 131 20.81 15.67 1.21
CA ARG A 131 20.05 15.23 2.37
C ARG A 131 20.83 15.51 3.67
N ASN A 132 22.11 15.16 3.70
CA ASN A 132 22.96 15.40 4.86
C ASN A 132 23.25 16.89 5.08
N LEU A 133 23.32 17.71 4.01
CA LEU A 133 23.33 19.17 4.12
C LEU A 133 22.06 19.70 4.79
N LEU A 134 20.88 19.25 4.34
CA LEU A 134 19.59 19.65 4.91
C LEU A 134 19.46 19.22 6.39
N ILE A 135 20.01 18.06 6.76
CA ILE A 135 20.09 17.61 8.16
C ILE A 135 21.03 18.51 8.97
N THR A 136 22.22 18.81 8.43
CA THR A 136 23.24 19.64 9.10
C THR A 136 22.73 21.03 9.44
N PHE A 137 21.86 21.59 8.60
CA PHE A 137 21.24 22.90 8.82
C PHE A 137 19.84 22.83 9.45
N GLY A 138 19.36 21.65 9.81
CA GLY A 138 18.11 21.47 10.56
C GLY A 138 16.83 21.63 9.73
N ALA A 139 16.91 21.62 8.40
CA ALA A 139 15.75 21.60 7.51
C ALA A 139 15.05 20.23 7.48
N LEU A 140 15.84 19.14 7.61
CA LEU A 140 15.36 17.78 7.80
C LEU A 140 15.81 17.26 9.17
N ILE A 141 14.86 16.79 9.97
CA ILE A 141 15.12 16.27 11.32
C ILE A 141 14.93 14.75 11.30
N PRO A 142 15.99 13.93 11.49
CA PRO A 142 15.88 12.49 11.56
C PRO A 142 14.99 12.04 12.73
N ASP A 143 14.05 11.14 12.45
CA ASP A 143 13.08 10.61 13.41
C ASP A 143 12.84 9.13 13.11
N GLY A 144 13.68 8.26 13.69
CA GLY A 144 13.67 6.83 13.38
C GLY A 144 13.99 6.55 11.92
N THR A 145 13.03 6.01 11.17
CA THR A 145 13.12 5.71 9.72
C THR A 145 12.51 6.80 8.84
N LEU A 146 12.12 7.94 9.43
CA LEU A 146 11.51 9.08 8.77
C LEU A 146 12.40 10.33 8.90
N PHE A 147 12.20 11.28 8.00
CA PHE A 147 12.62 12.66 8.18
C PHE A 147 11.39 13.52 8.43
N THR A 148 11.44 14.32 9.50
CA THR A 148 10.48 15.39 9.77
C THR A 148 10.97 16.67 9.13
N ILE A 149 10.09 17.35 8.40
CA ILE A 149 10.38 18.66 7.80
C ILE A 149 10.22 19.71 8.89
N ASN A 150 11.25 20.54 9.06
CA ASN A 150 11.20 21.62 10.05
C ASN A 150 10.16 22.67 9.64
N GLU A 151 9.38 23.15 10.62
CA GLU A 151 8.28 24.12 10.47
C GLU A 151 8.67 25.36 9.65
N CYS A 152 9.92 25.86 9.80
CA CYS A 152 10.42 27.02 9.05
C CYS A 152 10.45 26.82 7.52
N PHE A 153 10.38 25.56 7.05
CA PHE A 153 10.44 25.18 5.65
C PHE A 153 9.13 24.55 5.14
N GLU A 154 8.21 24.22 6.04
CA GLU A 154 6.97 23.48 5.75
C GLU A 154 6.07 24.20 4.74
N SER A 155 5.84 25.50 4.92
CA SER A 155 4.93 26.28 4.04
C SER A 155 5.41 26.32 2.59
N GLU A 156 6.72 26.40 2.36
CA GLU A 156 7.27 26.46 1.00
C GLU A 156 7.39 25.08 0.37
N PHE A 157 7.83 24.10 1.17
CA PHE A 157 7.92 22.72 0.71
C PHE A 157 6.55 22.17 0.31
N SER A 158 5.52 22.40 1.12
CA SER A 158 4.14 22.00 0.82
C SER A 158 3.58 22.68 -0.44
N LYS A 159 3.83 23.99 -0.63
CA LYS A 159 3.45 24.71 -1.87
C LYS A 159 4.15 24.12 -3.10
N ARG A 160 5.45 23.82 -3.01
CA ARG A 160 6.21 23.24 -4.13
C ARG A 160 5.72 21.84 -4.48
N VAL A 161 5.47 21.00 -3.47
CA VAL A 161 4.91 19.66 -3.63
C VAL A 161 3.51 19.73 -4.25
N ALA A 162 2.65 20.64 -3.79
CA ALA A 162 1.31 20.84 -4.35
C ALA A 162 1.35 21.30 -5.81
N HIS A 163 2.29 22.18 -6.18
CA HIS A 163 2.48 22.60 -7.57
C HIS A 163 2.94 21.44 -8.46
N LYS A 164 3.86 20.61 -7.97
CA LYS A 164 4.35 19.43 -8.71
C LYS A 164 3.33 18.30 -8.81
N ARG A 165 2.47 18.11 -7.79
CA ARG A 165 1.39 17.10 -7.79
C ARG A 165 0.23 17.44 -8.71
N LYS A 166 0.11 18.69 -9.19
CA LYS A 166 -0.88 19.05 -10.21
C LYS A 166 -0.41 18.54 -11.57
N ILE A 167 -0.77 17.30 -11.90
CA ILE A 167 -0.73 16.82 -13.28
C ILE A 167 -1.66 17.73 -14.09
N SER A 168 -1.14 18.38 -15.12
CA SER A 168 -1.98 19.18 -16.01
C SER A 168 -2.92 18.26 -16.80
N GLN A 169 -4.07 18.76 -17.23
CA GLN A 169 -4.98 17.99 -18.09
C GLN A 169 -4.27 17.44 -19.33
N GLU A 170 -3.36 18.23 -19.90
CA GLU A 170 -2.53 17.82 -21.04
C GLU A 170 -1.59 16.65 -20.70
N GLN A 171 -0.94 16.68 -19.54
CA GLN A 171 -0.10 15.58 -19.07
C GLN A 171 -0.91 14.30 -18.79
N LEU A 172 -2.10 14.43 -18.20
CA LEU A 172 -3.01 13.31 -17.98
C LEU A 172 -3.44 12.69 -19.31
N LEU A 173 -3.83 13.51 -20.30
CA LEU A 173 -4.19 13.04 -21.63
C LEU A 173 -3.02 12.37 -22.35
N ALA A 174 -1.81 12.92 -22.23
CA ALA A 174 -0.61 12.31 -22.80
C ALA A 174 -0.29 10.95 -22.14
N GLN A 175 -0.53 10.80 -20.83
CA GLN A 175 -0.37 9.53 -20.14
C GLN A 175 -1.42 8.50 -20.60
N LEU A 176 -2.69 8.89 -20.67
CA LEU A 176 -3.77 8.03 -21.16
C LEU A 176 -3.53 7.57 -22.61
N GLU A 177 -3.05 8.47 -23.48
CA GLU A 177 -2.72 8.11 -24.86
C GLU A 177 -1.53 7.14 -24.93
N LYS A 178 -0.52 7.31 -24.07
CA LYS A 178 0.58 6.36 -23.96
C LYS A 178 0.10 4.98 -23.50
N GLU A 179 -0.78 4.93 -22.51
CA GLU A 179 -1.40 3.68 -22.03
C GLU A 179 -2.22 3.01 -23.13
N ARG A 180 -2.97 3.80 -23.92
CA ARG A 180 -3.73 3.31 -25.09
C ARG A 180 -2.81 2.67 -26.13
N ILE A 181 -1.72 3.34 -26.52
CA ILE A 181 -0.75 2.83 -27.50
C ILE A 181 -0.08 1.53 -27.01
N ILE A 182 0.23 1.44 -25.71
CA ILE A 182 0.82 0.24 -25.10
C ILE A 182 -0.18 -0.92 -25.11
N GLY A 183 -1.46 -0.65 -24.83
CA GLY A 183 -2.55 -1.63 -24.94
C GLY A 183 -2.69 -2.17 -26.37
N GLU A 184 -2.76 -1.26 -27.35
CA GLU A 184 -2.88 -1.60 -28.78
C GLU A 184 -1.73 -2.50 -29.26
N LYS A 185 -0.49 -2.17 -28.90
CA LYS A 185 0.67 -3.03 -29.21
C LYS A 185 0.57 -4.42 -28.57
N GLY A 186 0.04 -4.50 -27.36
CA GLY A 186 -0.20 -5.78 -26.68
C GLY A 186 -1.20 -6.64 -27.45
N GLU A 187 -2.31 -6.06 -27.90
CA GLU A 187 -3.32 -6.74 -28.70
C GLU A 187 -2.77 -7.21 -30.06
N GLU A 188 -2.02 -6.36 -30.76
CA GLU A 188 -1.36 -6.72 -32.04
C GLU A 188 -0.41 -7.91 -31.90
N PHE A 189 0.37 -7.92 -30.81
CA PHE A 189 1.25 -9.03 -30.47
C PHE A 189 0.45 -10.31 -30.21
N VAL A 190 -0.62 -10.25 -29.43
CA VAL A 190 -1.44 -11.43 -29.12
C VAL A 190 -2.13 -11.99 -30.37
N ILE A 191 -2.61 -11.15 -31.29
CA ILE A 191 -3.14 -11.62 -32.59
C ILE A 191 -2.07 -12.39 -33.36
N SER A 192 -0.86 -11.84 -33.42
CA SER A 192 0.26 -12.46 -34.13
C SER A 192 0.69 -13.77 -33.48
N TYR A 193 0.66 -13.83 -32.15
CA TYR A 193 0.92 -15.02 -31.35
C TYR A 193 -0.15 -16.10 -31.60
N GLU A 194 -1.44 -15.76 -31.51
CA GLU A 194 -2.55 -16.69 -31.69
C GLU A 194 -2.57 -17.31 -33.09
N LYS A 195 -2.22 -16.54 -34.14
CA LYS A 195 -2.08 -17.08 -35.50
C LYS A 195 -0.98 -18.13 -35.65
N LYS A 196 0.04 -18.10 -34.78
CA LYS A 196 1.20 -19.03 -34.78
C LYS A 196 1.09 -20.14 -33.73
N ARG A 197 0.17 -20.01 -32.76
CA ARG A 197 0.07 -20.91 -31.60
C ARG A 197 -0.24 -22.36 -31.98
N CYS A 198 -1.11 -22.56 -32.95
CA CYS A 198 -1.50 -23.87 -33.48
C CYS A 198 -1.16 -23.96 -34.97
N PRO A 199 -1.10 -25.17 -35.56
CA PRO A 199 -0.90 -25.36 -37.00
C PRO A 199 -2.16 -24.99 -37.81
N PHE A 200 -2.66 -23.78 -37.62
CA PHE A 200 -3.86 -23.27 -38.27
C PHE A 200 -3.62 -23.07 -39.77
N THR A 201 -4.57 -23.54 -40.56
CA THR A 201 -4.68 -23.19 -41.98
C THR A 201 -4.91 -21.68 -42.15
N LEU A 202 -4.60 -21.13 -43.33
CA LEU A 202 -4.86 -19.72 -43.64
C LEU A 202 -6.35 -19.35 -43.45
N GLN A 203 -7.27 -20.29 -43.69
CA GLN A 203 -8.70 -20.10 -43.48
C GLN A 203 -9.08 -20.05 -41.98
N GLN A 204 -8.36 -20.75 -41.11
CA GLN A 204 -8.58 -20.68 -39.67
C GLN A 204 -7.97 -19.41 -39.08
N GLN A 205 -6.78 -19.01 -39.54
CA GLN A 205 -6.14 -17.77 -39.12
C GLN A 205 -6.99 -16.53 -39.45
N SER A 206 -7.76 -16.54 -40.54
CA SER A 206 -8.67 -15.44 -40.89
C SER A 206 -9.92 -15.35 -40.00
N LYS A 207 -10.20 -16.39 -39.19
CA LYS A 207 -11.28 -16.37 -38.18
C LYS A 207 -10.85 -15.72 -36.87
N ILE A 208 -9.55 -15.53 -36.64
CA ILE A 208 -9.02 -14.82 -35.47
C ILE A 208 -9.24 -13.32 -35.69
N LYS A 209 -9.97 -12.67 -34.77
CA LYS A 209 -10.42 -11.28 -34.92
C LYS A 209 -10.13 -10.47 -33.67
N GLN A 210 -9.66 -9.24 -33.87
CA GLN A 210 -9.65 -8.20 -32.85
C GLN A 210 -11.06 -7.62 -32.72
N ILE A 211 -11.70 -7.87 -31.59
CA ILE A 211 -13.05 -7.42 -31.28
C ILE A 211 -13.05 -6.01 -30.68
N SER A 212 -12.03 -5.63 -29.92
CA SER A 212 -11.89 -4.28 -29.32
C SER A 212 -12.04 -3.13 -30.33
N VAL A 213 -11.61 -3.32 -31.58
CA VAL A 213 -11.74 -2.34 -32.68
C VAL A 213 -13.19 -2.18 -33.18
N ILE A 214 -14.03 -3.21 -32.99
CA ILE A 214 -15.41 -3.26 -33.49
C ILE A 214 -16.40 -2.98 -32.36
N ASP A 215 -16.18 -3.59 -31.20
CA ASP A 215 -17.05 -3.55 -30.03
C ASP A 215 -16.22 -3.66 -28.74
N ALA A 216 -15.77 -2.50 -28.23
CA ALA A 216 -15.09 -2.40 -26.94
C ALA A 216 -15.99 -2.78 -25.74
N SER A 217 -17.31 -2.92 -25.94
CA SER A 217 -18.24 -3.35 -24.88
C SER A 217 -18.42 -4.86 -24.80
N ALA A 218 -17.80 -5.63 -25.70
CA ALA A 218 -17.93 -7.09 -25.74
C ALA A 218 -17.39 -7.81 -24.49
N GLY A 219 -16.52 -7.14 -23.73
CA GLY A 219 -15.88 -7.65 -22.51
C GLY A 219 -14.72 -8.60 -22.78
N PHE A 220 -14.12 -8.54 -23.97
CA PHE A 220 -12.87 -9.21 -24.36
C PHE A 220 -12.30 -8.56 -25.62
N ASP A 221 -10.98 -8.65 -25.82
CA ASP A 221 -10.29 -7.97 -26.92
C ASP A 221 -10.19 -8.80 -28.19
N ILE A 222 -9.96 -10.11 -28.08
CA ILE A 222 -9.67 -10.98 -29.24
C ILE A 222 -10.56 -12.23 -29.21
N LEU A 223 -11.15 -12.56 -30.36
CA LEU A 223 -11.82 -13.84 -30.61
C LEU A 223 -10.88 -14.75 -31.40
N SER A 224 -10.49 -15.88 -30.82
CA SER A 224 -9.64 -16.90 -31.42
C SER A 224 -10.32 -18.28 -31.43
N LEU A 225 -9.59 -19.29 -31.87
CA LEU A 225 -9.99 -20.70 -31.88
C LEU A 225 -9.11 -21.47 -30.89
N ASP A 226 -9.68 -22.46 -30.20
CA ASP A 226 -8.96 -23.23 -29.19
C ASP A 226 -7.85 -24.08 -29.81
N ASP A 227 -8.21 -24.85 -30.85
CA ASP A 227 -7.32 -25.70 -31.63
C ASP A 227 -7.84 -25.89 -33.08
N GLU A 228 -7.02 -26.51 -33.94
CA GLU A 228 -7.32 -26.70 -35.37
C GLU A 228 -8.42 -27.74 -35.65
N ILE A 229 -8.72 -28.61 -34.67
CA ILE A 229 -9.66 -29.73 -34.79
C ILE A 229 -11.04 -29.29 -34.28
N SER A 230 -11.16 -28.91 -33.01
CA SER A 230 -12.41 -28.52 -32.36
C SER A 230 -12.93 -27.18 -32.88
N GLN A 231 -12.02 -26.25 -33.19
CA GLN A 231 -12.31 -24.86 -33.50
C GLN A 231 -13.27 -24.21 -32.49
N ALA A 232 -13.25 -24.66 -31.23
CA ALA A 232 -14.03 -24.06 -30.17
C ALA A 232 -13.62 -22.58 -30.02
N LYS A 233 -14.58 -21.71 -29.72
CA LYS A 233 -14.29 -20.27 -29.56
C LYS A 233 -13.46 -20.03 -28.31
N ARG A 234 -12.40 -19.25 -28.47
CA ARG A 234 -11.51 -18.76 -27.42
C ARG A 234 -11.68 -17.26 -27.29
N TYR A 235 -12.11 -16.77 -26.14
CA TYR A 235 -12.32 -15.36 -25.85
C TYR A 235 -11.13 -14.85 -25.03
N ILE A 236 -10.42 -13.85 -25.51
CA ILE A 236 -9.14 -13.43 -24.95
C ILE A 236 -9.21 -11.97 -24.55
N GLU A 237 -8.92 -11.70 -23.27
CA GLU A 237 -8.62 -10.40 -22.71
C GLU A 237 -7.10 -10.19 -22.67
N VAL A 238 -6.61 -9.05 -23.12
CA VAL A 238 -5.19 -8.73 -23.18
C VAL A 238 -4.86 -7.62 -22.19
N LYS A 239 -3.91 -7.88 -21.29
CA LYS A 239 -3.41 -6.86 -20.35
C LYS A 239 -1.91 -6.74 -20.47
N THR A 240 -1.47 -5.53 -20.80
CA THR A 240 -0.05 -5.21 -20.93
C THR A 240 0.49 -4.64 -19.62
N TYR A 241 1.67 -5.08 -19.19
CA TYR A 241 2.34 -4.60 -17.97
C TYR A 241 3.83 -4.32 -18.21
N SER A 242 4.48 -3.69 -17.24
CA SER A 242 5.93 -3.47 -17.21
C SER A 242 6.45 -3.65 -15.79
N GLY A 243 7.56 -4.37 -15.63
CA GLY A 243 8.10 -4.70 -14.31
C GLY A 243 7.29 -5.81 -13.64
N ASN A 244 6.85 -5.57 -12.40
CA ASN A 244 6.03 -6.55 -11.68
C ASN A 244 4.66 -6.71 -12.34
N VAL A 245 4.14 -7.94 -12.37
CA VAL A 245 2.83 -8.24 -12.97
C VAL A 245 1.74 -7.49 -12.21
N HIS A 246 1.02 -6.62 -12.93
CA HIS A 246 -0.14 -5.90 -12.44
C HIS A 246 -1.05 -5.57 -13.62
N PHE A 247 -2.35 -5.49 -13.39
CA PHE A 247 -3.33 -5.09 -14.40
C PHE A 247 -4.60 -4.59 -13.73
N TYR A 248 -5.38 -3.82 -14.48
CA TYR A 248 -6.74 -3.47 -14.11
C TYR A 248 -7.72 -4.40 -14.80
N TRP A 249 -8.82 -4.72 -14.12
CA TRP A 249 -9.85 -5.60 -14.66
C TRP A 249 -11.21 -4.93 -14.46
N SER A 250 -11.87 -4.59 -15.56
CA SER A 250 -13.13 -3.86 -15.51
C SER A 250 -14.31 -4.76 -15.14
N SER A 251 -15.39 -4.19 -14.62
CA SER A 251 -16.59 -4.97 -14.26
C SER A 251 -17.14 -5.77 -15.45
N ASN A 252 -17.14 -5.18 -16.65
CA ASN A 252 -17.61 -5.83 -17.87
C ASN A 252 -16.72 -7.03 -18.25
N GLU A 253 -15.41 -6.89 -18.14
CA GLU A 253 -14.45 -7.98 -18.39
C GLU A 253 -14.61 -9.11 -17.35
N ILE A 254 -14.82 -8.76 -16.08
CA ILE A 254 -15.06 -9.72 -14.99
C ILE A 254 -16.36 -10.52 -15.27
N GLU A 255 -17.44 -9.83 -15.62
CA GLU A 255 -18.73 -10.46 -15.95
C GLU A 255 -18.61 -11.36 -17.18
N ALA A 256 -17.92 -10.90 -18.23
CA ALA A 256 -17.67 -11.66 -19.44
C ALA A 256 -16.83 -12.92 -19.17
N ALA A 257 -15.81 -12.83 -18.31
CA ALA A 257 -14.99 -13.94 -17.88
C ALA A 257 -15.78 -14.96 -17.05
N GLN A 258 -16.63 -14.49 -16.13
CA GLN A 258 -17.50 -15.34 -15.33
C GLN A 258 -18.47 -16.14 -16.21
N LEU A 259 -19.11 -15.48 -17.18
CA LEU A 259 -20.09 -16.09 -18.08
C LEU A 259 -19.47 -17.18 -18.97
N ARG A 260 -18.24 -16.95 -19.44
CA ARG A 260 -17.58 -17.80 -20.46
C ARG A 260 -16.63 -18.86 -19.87
N ALA A 261 -16.24 -18.70 -18.60
CA ALA A 261 -15.47 -19.67 -17.82
C ALA A 261 -14.26 -20.23 -18.59
N GLU A 262 -14.20 -21.54 -18.84
CA GLU A 262 -13.09 -22.24 -19.51
C GLU A 262 -12.81 -21.77 -20.94
N LYS A 263 -13.75 -21.06 -21.57
CA LYS A 263 -13.55 -20.48 -22.92
C LYS A 263 -12.94 -19.09 -22.88
N TYR A 264 -12.79 -18.50 -21.69
CA TYR A 264 -12.24 -17.17 -21.49
C TYR A 264 -10.81 -17.24 -20.97
N PHE A 265 -9.94 -16.41 -21.54
CA PHE A 265 -8.53 -16.40 -21.26
C PHE A 265 -8.05 -14.97 -21.02
N LEU A 266 -7.15 -14.82 -20.04
CA LEU A 266 -6.43 -13.58 -19.79
C LEU A 266 -4.97 -13.77 -20.24
N TYR A 267 -4.52 -12.91 -21.15
CA TYR A 267 -3.15 -12.89 -21.67
C TYR A 267 -2.43 -11.68 -21.07
N LEU A 268 -1.43 -11.95 -20.23
CA LEU A 268 -0.59 -10.90 -19.63
C LEU A 268 0.69 -10.74 -20.46
N VAL A 269 0.86 -9.57 -21.05
CA VAL A 269 1.96 -9.24 -21.97
C VAL A 269 2.94 -8.29 -21.27
N ASP A 270 4.20 -8.71 -21.14
CA ASP A 270 5.28 -7.82 -20.69
C ASP A 270 5.74 -6.96 -21.87
N TYR A 271 5.44 -5.66 -21.79
CA TYR A 271 5.76 -4.70 -22.85
C TYR A 271 7.27 -4.67 -23.18
N SER A 272 8.14 -4.93 -22.19
CA SER A 272 9.60 -4.91 -22.39
C SER A 272 10.13 -6.10 -23.19
N GLN A 273 9.30 -7.14 -23.36
CA GLN A 273 9.67 -8.40 -24.01
C GLN A 273 9.00 -8.58 -25.37
N ILE A 274 8.04 -7.71 -25.72
CA ILE A 274 7.17 -7.87 -26.89
C ILE A 274 7.92 -7.94 -28.24
N GLU A 275 9.09 -7.30 -28.31
CA GLU A 275 9.95 -7.29 -29.51
C GLU A 275 10.96 -8.46 -29.52
N LYS A 276 11.04 -9.28 -28.46
CA LYS A 276 11.98 -10.40 -28.41
C LYS A 276 11.45 -11.60 -29.15
N ASP A 277 12.33 -12.21 -29.95
CA ASP A 277 12.04 -13.46 -30.62
C ASP A 277 11.67 -14.56 -29.61
N ASN A 278 10.63 -15.33 -29.93
CA ASN A 278 10.09 -16.42 -29.11
C ASN A 278 9.54 -16.02 -27.73
N TYR A 279 9.26 -14.73 -27.49
CA TYR A 279 8.53 -14.33 -26.30
C TYR A 279 7.11 -14.95 -26.28
N THR A 280 6.69 -15.41 -25.10
CA THR A 280 5.35 -15.97 -24.88
C THR A 280 4.67 -15.22 -23.72
N PRO A 281 3.41 -14.80 -23.88
CA PRO A 281 2.68 -14.14 -22.80
C PRO A 281 2.31 -15.15 -21.70
N ILE A 282 2.01 -14.65 -20.50
CA ILE A 282 1.44 -15.49 -19.45
C ILE A 282 -0.04 -15.68 -19.79
N ILE A 283 -0.48 -16.93 -19.94
CA ILE A 283 -1.84 -17.28 -20.34
C ILE A 283 -2.57 -17.90 -19.14
N ILE A 284 -3.69 -17.29 -18.76
CA ILE A 284 -4.53 -17.76 -17.65
C ILE A 284 -5.90 -18.12 -18.22
N GLN A 285 -6.22 -19.41 -18.25
CA GLN A 285 -7.56 -19.92 -18.57
C GLN A 285 -8.49 -19.72 -17.38
N ASN A 286 -9.78 -19.45 -17.63
CA ASN A 286 -10.77 -19.20 -16.59
C ASN A 286 -10.25 -18.21 -15.52
N PRO A 287 -9.85 -16.99 -15.92
CA PRO A 287 -9.23 -16.03 -15.01
C PRO A 287 -10.17 -15.61 -13.87
N TYR A 288 -11.49 -15.72 -14.04
CA TYR A 288 -12.45 -15.48 -12.94
C TYR A 288 -12.17 -16.37 -11.74
N PHE A 289 -11.89 -17.64 -11.99
CA PHE A 289 -11.48 -18.59 -10.95
C PHE A 289 -10.00 -18.41 -10.57
N ASN A 290 -9.10 -18.43 -11.57
CA ASN A 290 -7.65 -18.51 -11.33
C ASN A 290 -6.98 -17.20 -10.86
N VAL A 291 -7.62 -16.04 -11.04
CA VAL A 291 -7.12 -14.77 -10.48
C VAL A 291 -7.72 -14.52 -9.09
N ARG A 292 -8.99 -14.85 -8.86
CA ARG A 292 -9.67 -14.53 -7.58
C ARG A 292 -9.41 -15.55 -6.47
N ASN A 293 -9.12 -16.80 -6.81
CA ASN A 293 -9.01 -17.88 -5.81
C ASN A 293 -7.57 -18.23 -5.43
N LEU A 294 -6.57 -17.66 -6.12
CA LEU A 294 -5.17 -17.89 -5.79
C LEU A 294 -4.61 -16.73 -4.97
N SER A 295 -4.04 -17.04 -3.80
CA SER A 295 -3.47 -16.08 -2.85
C SER A 295 -2.24 -15.32 -3.35
N ILE A 296 -1.75 -15.65 -4.55
CA ILE A 296 -0.65 -14.94 -5.21
C ILE A 296 -1.06 -13.55 -5.73
N TRP A 297 -2.37 -13.28 -5.86
CA TRP A 297 -2.89 -12.01 -6.37
C TRP A 297 -3.37 -11.10 -5.23
N ASP A 298 -2.82 -9.89 -5.14
CA ASP A 298 -3.33 -8.82 -4.27
C ASP A 298 -4.35 -7.97 -5.06
N ILE A 299 -5.64 -8.21 -4.82
CA ILE A 299 -6.75 -7.55 -5.53
C ILE A 299 -7.25 -6.36 -4.71
N ARG A 300 -7.17 -5.16 -5.28
CA ARG A 300 -7.64 -3.91 -4.64
C ARG A 300 -8.68 -3.21 -5.52
N PRO A 301 -9.81 -2.74 -4.95
CA PRO A 301 -10.78 -1.98 -5.72
C PRO A 301 -10.18 -0.63 -6.11
N SER A 302 -10.20 -0.30 -7.40
CA SER A 302 -9.79 1.01 -7.92
C SER A 302 -10.97 1.99 -7.99
N SER A 303 -12.19 1.49 -8.23
CA SER A 303 -13.41 2.27 -8.28
C SER A 303 -14.63 1.43 -7.90
N PHE A 304 -15.71 2.09 -7.48
CA PHE A 304 -17.00 1.46 -7.20
C PHE A 304 -18.08 2.11 -8.04
N LEU A 305 -18.85 1.30 -8.75
CA LEU A 305 -20.11 1.74 -9.34
C LEU A 305 -21.18 1.70 -8.24
N ILE A 306 -21.73 2.87 -7.90
CA ILE A 306 -22.86 2.99 -6.98
C ILE A 306 -24.07 3.43 -7.79
N SER A 307 -25.12 2.63 -7.77
CA SER A 307 -26.38 2.94 -8.43
C SER A 307 -27.54 2.72 -7.47
N THR A 308 -28.67 3.38 -7.78
CA THR A 308 -29.92 3.14 -7.09
C THR A 308 -31.04 3.06 -8.11
N SER A 309 -32.07 2.29 -7.79
CA SER A 309 -33.33 2.25 -8.53
C SER A 309 -34.26 3.41 -8.18
N CYS A 310 -33.94 4.20 -7.14
CA CYS A 310 -34.71 5.38 -6.75
C CYS A 310 -34.60 6.49 -7.80
N SER A 311 -35.70 7.20 -8.03
CA SER A 311 -35.65 8.46 -8.78
C SER A 311 -34.84 9.51 -8.02
N SER A 312 -34.36 10.54 -8.72
CA SER A 312 -33.64 11.66 -8.11
C SER A 312 -34.44 12.33 -7.01
N ASP A 313 -35.76 12.42 -7.16
CA ASP A 313 -36.63 13.06 -6.18
C ASP A 313 -36.84 12.18 -4.94
N GLN A 314 -37.02 10.86 -5.12
CA GLN A 314 -37.06 9.91 -4.02
C GLN A 314 -35.76 9.89 -3.22
N LEU A 315 -34.61 9.89 -3.91
CA LEU A 315 -33.30 10.02 -3.28
C LEU A 315 -33.19 11.29 -2.45
N ARG A 316 -33.62 12.45 -2.99
CA ARG A 316 -33.59 13.73 -2.27
C ARG A 316 -34.48 13.73 -1.03
N GLU A 317 -35.61 13.03 -1.07
CA GLU A 317 -36.48 12.87 0.09
C GLU A 317 -35.88 11.97 1.17
N ILE A 318 -35.29 10.84 0.78
CA ILE A 318 -34.62 9.90 1.68
C ILE A 318 -33.36 10.51 2.30
N ILE A 319 -32.60 11.28 1.50
CA ILE A 319 -31.36 11.95 1.90
C ILE A 319 -31.66 13.31 2.58
N LYS A 320 -32.95 13.69 2.80
CA LYS A 320 -33.27 14.90 3.58
C LYS A 320 -32.41 14.85 4.84
N PRO A 321 -31.58 15.89 5.08
CA PRO A 321 -30.60 15.85 6.15
C PRO A 321 -31.40 15.58 7.41
N ILE A 322 -31.14 14.43 8.04
CA ILE A 322 -31.55 14.23 9.42
C ILE A 322 -31.00 15.47 10.11
N GLN A 323 -31.89 16.35 10.61
CA GLN A 323 -31.48 17.39 11.53
C GLN A 323 -30.69 16.64 12.59
N HIS A 324 -29.37 16.82 12.60
CA HIS A 324 -28.50 16.17 13.55
C HIS A 324 -29.04 16.54 14.93
N GLN A 325 -29.86 15.68 15.53
CA GLN A 325 -29.80 15.47 16.96
C GLN A 325 -28.34 15.18 17.18
N SER A 326 -27.71 16.10 17.90
CA SER A 326 -26.30 16.14 18.16
C SER A 326 -25.96 14.81 18.81
N ILE A 327 -25.54 13.83 18.01
CA ILE A 327 -24.79 12.69 18.52
C ILE A 327 -23.48 13.36 18.92
N PRO A 328 -23.18 13.50 20.22
CA PRO A 328 -21.94 14.11 20.62
C PRO A 328 -20.83 13.21 20.09
N TYR A 329 -20.12 13.68 19.06
CA TYR A 329 -18.80 13.18 18.75
C TYR A 329 -17.91 13.62 19.91
N THR A 330 -17.85 12.82 20.97
CA THR A 330 -16.75 12.89 21.93
C THR A 330 -15.51 12.38 21.22
N LEU A 331 -14.75 13.31 20.65
CA LEU A 331 -13.32 13.13 20.45
C LEU A 331 -12.71 12.93 21.83
N ASP A 332 -12.40 11.68 22.17
CA ASP A 332 -11.62 11.36 23.36
C ASP A 332 -10.16 11.71 23.04
N CYS A 333 -9.72 12.90 23.46
CA CYS A 333 -8.42 13.50 23.17
C CYS A 333 -7.21 12.79 23.82
N ASN A 334 -7.38 11.54 24.27
CA ASN A 334 -6.39 10.78 25.02
C ASN A 334 -6.00 9.44 24.36
N GLU A 335 -6.37 9.17 23.11
CA GLU A 335 -5.83 8.00 22.38
C GLU A 335 -4.57 8.35 21.58
N PRO A 336 -3.43 7.67 21.83
CA PRO A 336 -2.18 7.91 21.12
C PRO A 336 -2.23 7.48 19.66
N TYR A 337 -1.35 8.11 18.89
CA TYR A 337 -1.26 8.13 17.45
C TYR A 337 -1.39 6.78 16.75
N MET A 338 -2.30 6.66 15.80
CA MET A 338 -2.48 5.51 14.92
C MET A 338 -1.21 5.21 14.11
N MET A 339 -0.49 4.15 14.49
CA MET A 339 0.35 3.38 13.57
C MET A 339 -0.58 2.53 12.70
N VAL A 340 -0.24 2.35 11.41
CA VAL A 340 -0.89 1.37 10.54
C VAL A 340 -0.70 0.00 11.19
N ALA A 341 -1.73 -0.50 11.87
CA ALA A 341 -1.72 -1.82 12.45
C ALA A 341 -1.98 -2.85 11.34
N ASP A 342 -1.22 -3.94 11.36
CA ASP A 342 -1.62 -5.21 10.73
C ASP A 342 -3.11 -5.48 10.96
N SER A 343 -3.77 -6.17 10.03
CA SER A 343 -5.17 -6.59 10.20
C SER A 343 -5.35 -7.14 11.62
N PRO A 344 -6.20 -6.53 12.46
CA PRO A 344 -6.10 -6.70 13.91
C PRO A 344 -6.71 -8.05 14.41
N PHE A 345 -7.04 -8.91 13.45
CA PHE A 345 -7.48 -10.29 13.51
C PHE A 345 -7.20 -10.96 12.15
N GLU A 346 -7.17 -12.29 12.14
CA GLU A 346 -6.83 -13.07 10.94
C GLU A 346 -8.08 -13.76 10.37
N THR A 347 -8.18 -13.79 9.04
CA THR A 347 -9.28 -14.42 8.29
C THR A 347 -8.68 -15.37 7.26
N PHE A 348 -9.12 -16.63 7.25
CA PHE A 348 -8.66 -17.68 6.34
C PHE A 348 -9.82 -18.22 5.53
N LYS A 349 -9.54 -18.68 4.31
CA LYS A 349 -10.49 -19.48 3.54
C LYS A 349 -10.36 -20.95 3.92
N TRP A 350 -11.44 -21.72 3.82
CA TRP A 350 -11.37 -23.17 4.07
C TRP A 350 -10.28 -23.88 3.29
N THR A 351 -9.98 -23.41 2.08
CA THR A 351 -8.90 -23.93 1.22
C THR A 351 -7.51 -23.83 1.84
N ASP A 352 -7.33 -22.89 2.77
CA ASP A 352 -6.06 -22.61 3.43
C ASP A 352 -5.93 -23.32 4.81
N VAL A 353 -6.96 -24.09 5.20
CA VAL A 353 -7.10 -24.66 6.53
C VAL A 353 -7.00 -26.20 6.48
N ASN A 354 -6.60 -26.81 7.59
CA ASN A 354 -6.48 -28.26 7.73
C ASN A 354 -7.79 -28.97 7.30
N GLN A 355 -7.68 -29.93 6.38
CA GLN A 355 -8.78 -30.76 5.86
C GLN A 355 -9.62 -31.41 6.97
N GLU A 356 -9.03 -31.65 8.14
CA GLU A 356 -9.71 -32.18 9.32
C GLU A 356 -10.76 -31.20 9.87
N ILE A 357 -10.49 -29.89 9.90
CA ILE A 357 -11.47 -28.88 10.34
C ILE A 357 -12.64 -28.83 9.33
N MET A 358 -12.33 -28.90 8.03
CA MET A 358 -13.35 -28.95 6.96
C MET A 358 -14.27 -30.16 7.10
N HIS A 359 -13.72 -31.34 7.39
CA HIS A 359 -14.50 -32.56 7.52
C HIS A 359 -15.43 -32.54 8.75
N VAL A 360 -15.03 -31.86 9.83
CA VAL A 360 -15.81 -31.82 11.08
C VAL A 360 -16.99 -30.85 11.01
N PHE A 361 -16.79 -29.68 10.41
CA PHE A 361 -17.77 -28.58 10.42
C PHE A 361 -18.53 -28.39 9.10
N GLY A 362 -18.08 -29.00 8.00
CA GLY A 362 -18.59 -28.74 6.64
C GLY A 362 -18.04 -27.45 6.05
N ASP A 363 -18.25 -27.21 4.75
CA ASP A 363 -17.65 -26.11 3.98
C ASP A 363 -18.51 -24.84 3.88
N ASN A 364 -19.65 -24.78 4.58
CA ASN A 364 -20.67 -23.74 4.36
C ASN A 364 -20.75 -22.64 5.43
N GLY A 365 -20.21 -22.85 6.64
CA GLY A 365 -20.34 -21.92 7.77
C GLY A 365 -19.03 -21.26 8.18
N THR A 366 -19.08 -20.06 8.77
CA THR A 366 -17.86 -19.40 9.30
C THR A 366 -17.52 -19.93 10.69
N ILE A 367 -16.27 -20.33 10.93
CA ILE A 367 -15.76 -20.75 12.24
C ILE A 367 -14.97 -19.61 12.88
N LEU A 368 -15.33 -19.27 14.11
CA LEU A 368 -14.52 -18.44 14.99
C LEU A 368 -13.61 -19.33 15.87
N ILE A 369 -12.31 -19.11 15.80
CA ILE A 369 -11.33 -19.68 16.72
C ILE A 369 -10.98 -18.61 17.75
N GLY A 370 -11.45 -18.82 18.97
CA GLY A 370 -11.39 -17.89 20.08
C GLY A 370 -10.59 -18.45 21.27
N GLY A 371 -10.00 -17.56 22.07
CA GLY A 371 -9.14 -17.95 23.18
C GLY A 371 -9.57 -17.34 24.52
N TYR A 372 -9.49 -18.10 25.61
CA TYR A 372 -9.63 -17.56 26.97
C TYR A 372 -8.27 -17.44 27.67
N LYS A 373 -8.12 -16.40 28.49
CA LYS A 373 -6.84 -16.01 29.09
C LYS A 373 -6.60 -16.59 30.48
N ASN A 374 -7.67 -16.90 31.21
CA ASN A 374 -7.58 -17.38 32.58
C ASN A 374 -8.87 -18.07 33.02
N LYS A 375 -8.79 -18.79 34.14
CA LYS A 375 -9.92 -19.52 34.73
C LYS A 375 -11.13 -18.66 35.07
N ARG A 376 -10.95 -17.37 35.39
CA ARG A 376 -12.07 -16.46 35.69
C ARG A 376 -12.85 -16.11 34.42
N GLN A 377 -12.15 -15.89 33.32
CA GLN A 377 -12.78 -15.68 32.02
C GLN A 377 -13.52 -16.93 31.56
N LEU A 378 -12.89 -18.11 31.67
CA LEU A 378 -13.55 -19.36 31.32
C LEU A 378 -14.81 -19.60 32.18
N ALA A 379 -14.70 -19.41 33.50
CA ALA A 379 -15.85 -19.58 34.40
C ALA A 379 -17.01 -18.64 34.03
N TRP A 380 -16.71 -17.37 33.72
CA TRP A 380 -17.71 -16.42 33.24
C TRP A 380 -18.36 -16.87 31.93
N ILE A 381 -17.57 -17.29 30.94
CA ILE A 381 -18.09 -17.81 29.65
C ILE A 381 -19.05 -18.98 29.89
N LEU A 382 -18.67 -19.93 30.75
CA LEU A 382 -19.46 -21.12 31.07
C LEU A 382 -20.73 -20.78 31.86
N GLU A 383 -20.68 -19.79 32.74
CA GLU A 383 -21.83 -19.37 33.56
C GLU A 383 -22.85 -18.56 32.74
N THR A 384 -22.39 -17.68 31.86
CA THR A 384 -23.26 -16.80 31.09
C THR A 384 -23.66 -17.38 29.73
N GLY A 385 -22.92 -18.36 29.21
CA GLY A 385 -23.09 -18.84 27.83
C GLY A 385 -22.70 -17.77 26.80
N ILE A 386 -21.77 -16.88 27.14
CA ILE A 386 -21.38 -15.74 26.29
C ILE A 386 -19.87 -15.78 26.04
N TYR A 387 -19.47 -15.76 24.78
CA TYR A 387 -18.10 -15.47 24.37
C TYR A 387 -18.01 -14.05 23.82
N ASN A 388 -16.85 -13.40 23.92
CA ASN A 388 -16.69 -12.02 23.48
C ASN A 388 -15.36 -11.78 22.76
N ILE A 389 -15.41 -10.93 21.75
CA ILE A 389 -14.24 -10.34 21.11
C ILE A 389 -14.32 -8.83 21.24
N ARG A 390 -13.17 -8.17 21.34
CA ARG A 390 -13.12 -6.71 21.46
C ARG A 390 -13.31 -6.08 20.09
N LEU A 391 -14.12 -5.04 19.96
CA LEU A 391 -14.22 -4.24 18.74
C LEU A 391 -13.34 -2.99 18.85
N GLY A 392 -12.81 -2.52 17.73
CA GLY A 392 -12.03 -1.29 17.63
C GLY A 392 -10.67 -1.45 16.97
N ARG A 393 -9.79 -0.47 17.16
CA ARG A 393 -8.51 -0.34 16.43
C ARG A 393 -7.27 -0.77 17.23
N ARG A 394 -7.46 -1.30 18.44
CA ARG A 394 -6.35 -1.74 19.29
C ARG A 394 -5.88 -3.14 18.87
N ALA A 395 -4.62 -3.48 19.16
CA ALA A 395 -4.09 -4.81 18.89
C ALA A 395 -4.96 -5.89 19.57
N GLY A 396 -5.40 -6.89 18.80
CA GLY A 396 -6.31 -7.95 19.24
C GLY A 396 -7.80 -7.56 19.28
N SER A 397 -8.17 -6.41 18.71
CA SER A 397 -9.57 -6.02 18.46
C SER A 397 -9.97 -6.29 17.01
N VAL A 398 -11.25 -6.51 16.76
CA VAL A 398 -11.81 -6.60 15.41
C VAL A 398 -12.23 -5.22 14.91
N LEU A 399 -11.76 -4.86 13.72
CA LEU A 399 -12.05 -3.58 13.07
C LEU A 399 -13.41 -3.64 12.36
N GLY A 400 -14.41 -2.98 12.93
CA GLY A 400 -15.75 -2.83 12.35
C GLY A 400 -16.57 -4.12 12.35
N GLN A 401 -17.83 -4.01 11.91
CA GLN A 401 -18.71 -5.14 11.64
C GLN A 401 -18.29 -5.76 10.29
N LYS A 402 -17.53 -6.86 10.33
CA LYS A 402 -17.25 -7.66 9.14
C LYS A 402 -18.28 -8.79 9.05
N LYS A 403 -18.65 -9.15 7.82
CA LYS A 403 -19.56 -10.25 7.50
C LYS A 403 -19.21 -11.55 8.26
N CYS A 404 -17.93 -11.92 8.34
CA CYS A 404 -17.47 -13.10 9.10
C CYS A 404 -17.75 -13.08 10.61
N VAL A 405 -17.87 -11.89 11.21
CA VAL A 405 -18.21 -11.72 12.62
C VAL A 405 -19.70 -12.00 12.83
N GLU A 406 -20.54 -11.54 11.90
CA GLU A 406 -21.99 -11.67 11.96
C GLU A 406 -22.47 -13.07 11.56
N GLU A 407 -21.73 -13.72 10.65
CA GLU A 407 -22.05 -15.04 10.10
C GLU A 407 -21.26 -16.19 10.76
N ALA A 408 -20.58 -15.93 11.87
CA ALA A 408 -19.91 -16.98 12.64
C ALA A 408 -20.95 -17.94 13.23
N GLU A 409 -20.89 -19.22 12.83
CA GLU A 409 -21.84 -20.25 13.26
C GLU A 409 -21.24 -21.16 14.34
N ASN A 410 -19.92 -21.31 14.36
CA ASN A 410 -19.22 -22.20 15.28
C ASN A 410 -18.09 -21.47 15.99
N LEU A 411 -17.86 -21.81 17.25
CA LEU A 411 -16.73 -21.34 18.05
C LEU A 411 -15.89 -22.52 18.52
N ILE A 412 -14.60 -22.49 18.21
CA ILE A 412 -13.60 -23.32 18.90
C ILE A 412 -12.92 -22.45 19.95
N LEU A 413 -13.20 -22.70 21.22
CA LEU A 413 -12.69 -21.96 22.37
C LEU A 413 -11.51 -22.70 23.01
N TYR A 414 -10.30 -22.14 22.92
CA TYR A 414 -9.07 -22.78 23.41
C TYR A 414 -8.37 -22.00 24.55
N ASP A 415 -7.54 -22.70 25.33
CA ASP A 415 -6.62 -22.07 26.29
C ASP A 415 -5.44 -21.44 25.55
N ILE A 416 -5.29 -20.11 25.61
CA ILE A 416 -4.23 -19.41 24.88
C ILE A 416 -2.80 -19.79 25.30
N TYR A 417 -2.63 -20.41 26.47
CA TYR A 417 -1.35 -20.91 26.95
C TYR A 417 -1.17 -22.40 26.70
N ASN A 418 -2.26 -23.13 26.42
CA ASN A 418 -2.24 -24.54 26.08
C ASN A 418 -3.29 -24.89 25.00
N PRO A 419 -2.99 -24.65 23.71
CA PRO A 419 -3.95 -24.82 22.61
C PRO A 419 -4.49 -26.24 22.42
N LYS A 420 -3.90 -27.25 23.09
CA LYS A 420 -4.43 -28.61 23.12
C LYS A 420 -5.69 -28.77 23.98
N ILE A 421 -5.99 -27.77 24.80
CA ILE A 421 -7.20 -27.70 25.61
C ILE A 421 -8.16 -26.76 24.90
N PHE A 422 -9.18 -27.32 24.26
CA PHE A 422 -10.24 -26.56 23.60
C PHE A 422 -11.60 -27.21 23.80
N GLN A 423 -12.66 -26.44 23.53
CA GLN A 423 -14.05 -26.86 23.56
C GLN A 423 -14.77 -26.25 22.37
N VAL A 424 -15.79 -26.96 21.86
CA VAL A 424 -16.54 -26.55 20.67
C VAL A 424 -17.92 -26.08 21.05
N TYR A 425 -18.39 -25.04 20.38
CA TYR A 425 -19.68 -24.41 20.62
C TYR A 425 -20.35 -24.03 19.31
N ASN A 426 -21.68 -24.10 19.30
CA ASN A 426 -22.50 -23.44 18.28
C ASN A 426 -22.74 -22.00 18.72
N ILE A 427 -22.70 -21.06 17.79
CA ILE A 427 -23.07 -19.65 17.99
C ILE A 427 -24.54 -19.51 17.57
N ASN A 428 -25.41 -19.12 18.51
CA ASN A 428 -26.85 -18.99 18.28
C ASN A 428 -27.29 -17.54 18.04
N GLY A 429 -26.42 -16.58 18.30
CA GLY A 429 -26.70 -15.16 18.17
C GLY A 429 -25.47 -14.32 18.49
N HIS A 430 -25.48 -13.08 18.01
CA HIS A 430 -24.44 -12.11 18.30
C HIS A 430 -25.05 -10.73 18.61
N CYS A 431 -24.35 -9.95 19.44
CA CYS A 431 -24.82 -8.65 19.88
C CYS A 431 -23.62 -7.75 20.24
N GLU A 432 -23.64 -6.50 19.78
CA GLU A 432 -22.69 -5.50 20.25
C GLU A 432 -23.01 -5.05 21.67
N LYS A 433 -21.99 -4.97 22.51
CA LYS A 433 -22.10 -4.54 23.91
C LYS A 433 -21.06 -3.48 24.24
N LYS A 434 -21.51 -2.38 24.82
CA LYS A 434 -20.66 -1.31 25.31
C LYS A 434 -20.06 -1.70 26.67
N LYS A 435 -19.11 -0.88 27.13
CA LYS A 435 -18.45 -1.06 28.44
C LYS A 435 -19.46 -1.27 29.57
N GLU A 436 -20.52 -0.46 29.62
CA GLU A 436 -21.55 -0.48 30.66
C GLU A 436 -22.30 -1.82 30.67
N ASP A 437 -22.63 -2.35 29.49
CA ASP A 437 -23.28 -3.65 29.34
C ASP A 437 -22.38 -4.79 29.84
N MET A 438 -21.08 -4.74 29.54
CA MET A 438 -20.11 -5.73 30.02
C MET A 438 -19.94 -5.67 31.55
N ILE A 439 -20.01 -4.47 32.14
CA ILE A 439 -20.01 -4.31 33.61
C ILE A 439 -21.28 -4.93 34.20
N ALA A 440 -22.45 -4.69 33.59
CA ALA A 440 -23.72 -5.27 34.03
C ALA A 440 -23.71 -6.81 33.96
N LEU A 441 -23.05 -7.38 32.94
CA LEU A 441 -22.82 -8.81 32.79
C LEU A 441 -21.73 -9.37 33.72
N LYS A 442 -21.15 -8.56 34.60
CA LYS A 442 -20.06 -8.95 35.53
C LYS A 442 -18.83 -9.53 34.81
N TYR A 443 -18.49 -8.98 33.64
CA TYR A 443 -17.34 -9.42 32.86
C TYR A 443 -16.05 -9.40 33.72
N PRO A 444 -15.21 -10.46 33.71
CA PRO A 444 -14.11 -10.65 34.66
C PRO A 444 -12.87 -9.82 34.32
N THR A 445 -13.02 -8.50 34.24
CA THR A 445 -11.96 -7.51 34.05
C THR A 445 -12.35 -6.22 34.76
N ARG A 446 -11.43 -5.62 35.53
CA ARG A 446 -11.69 -4.38 36.31
C ARG A 446 -11.99 -3.16 35.44
N CYS A 447 -11.47 -3.14 34.21
CA CYS A 447 -11.69 -2.06 33.25
C CYS A 447 -12.01 -2.65 31.86
N PRO A 448 -13.27 -3.01 31.58
CA PRO A 448 -13.66 -3.46 30.25
C PRO A 448 -13.36 -2.38 29.20
N GLY A 449 -13.04 -2.82 27.99
CA GLY A 449 -12.87 -1.95 26.83
C GLY A 449 -14.17 -1.22 26.46
N SER A 450 -14.08 -0.28 25.53
CA SER A 450 -15.21 0.55 25.10
C SER A 450 -16.31 -0.23 24.39
N LEU A 451 -15.95 -1.25 23.59
CA LEU A 451 -16.90 -1.98 22.73
C LEU A 451 -16.48 -3.44 22.53
N TYR A 452 -17.46 -4.34 22.53
CA TYR A 452 -17.30 -5.77 22.29
C TYR A 452 -18.38 -6.28 21.35
N MET A 453 -18.03 -7.30 20.56
CA MET A 453 -19.01 -8.21 19.98
C MET A 453 -19.13 -9.40 20.94
N THR A 454 -20.37 -9.73 21.31
CA THR A 454 -20.68 -10.89 22.15
C THR A 454 -21.43 -11.92 21.34
N PHE A 455 -21.15 -13.19 21.62
CA PHE A 455 -21.72 -14.36 20.96
C PHE A 455 -22.40 -15.21 22.01
N GLU A 456 -23.67 -15.54 21.79
CA GLU A 456 -24.42 -16.50 22.58
C GLU A 456 -24.05 -17.90 22.11
N ILE A 457 -23.54 -18.74 23.02
CA ILE A 457 -22.92 -20.00 22.67
C ILE A 457 -23.52 -21.20 23.41
N THR A 458 -23.67 -22.32 22.72
CA THR A 458 -24.09 -23.60 23.30
C THR A 458 -23.06 -24.68 23.04
N ARG A 459 -22.64 -25.42 24.07
CA ARG A 459 -21.57 -26.43 23.96
C ARG A 459 -21.98 -27.56 23.02
N ASN A 460 -21.09 -27.89 22.07
CA ASN A 460 -21.25 -28.99 21.13
C ASN A 460 -20.17 -30.06 21.40
N ALA A 461 -20.43 -30.91 22.40
CA ALA A 461 -19.50 -31.97 22.78
C ALA A 461 -19.36 -33.08 21.72
N ALA A 462 -20.33 -33.21 20.80
CA ALA A 462 -20.26 -34.21 19.74
C ALA A 462 -19.15 -33.87 18.73
N LEU A 463 -19.09 -32.63 18.25
CA LEU A 463 -18.04 -32.17 17.34
C LEU A 463 -16.65 -32.22 17.98
N GLU A 464 -16.55 -31.99 19.28
CA GLU A 464 -15.30 -32.09 20.05
C GLU A 464 -14.64 -33.47 19.92
N THR A 465 -15.42 -34.55 19.81
CA THR A 465 -14.88 -35.92 19.74
C THR A 465 -14.25 -36.29 18.40
N TYR A 466 -14.54 -35.53 17.35
CA TYR A 466 -14.04 -35.79 15.99
C TYR A 466 -12.77 -35.01 15.64
N MET A 467 -12.23 -34.21 16.57
CA MET A 467 -11.05 -33.37 16.33
C MET A 467 -9.80 -33.85 17.04
N ASP A 468 -8.67 -33.87 16.33
CA ASP A 468 -7.35 -34.10 16.93
C ASP A 468 -7.02 -33.02 17.98
N LYS A 469 -6.46 -33.45 19.12
CA LYS A 469 -6.07 -32.55 20.21
C LYS A 469 -4.99 -31.53 19.81
N ASN A 470 -4.24 -31.77 18.75
CA ASN A 470 -3.21 -30.88 18.24
C ASN A 470 -3.72 -29.97 17.12
N ILE A 471 -4.98 -30.07 16.70
CA ILE A 471 -5.52 -29.34 15.53
C ILE A 471 -5.30 -27.83 15.64
N ILE A 472 -5.58 -27.23 16.80
CA ILE A 472 -5.37 -25.79 17.05
C ILE A 472 -3.88 -25.47 17.15
N SER A 473 -3.09 -26.34 17.79
CA SER A 473 -1.64 -26.13 17.87
C SER A 473 -0.97 -26.14 16.49
N ASN A 474 -1.41 -27.04 15.60
CA ASN A 474 -0.91 -27.16 14.23
C ASN A 474 -1.37 -25.97 13.39
N LEU A 475 -2.64 -25.58 13.51
CA LEU A 475 -3.18 -24.41 12.83
C LEU A 475 -2.39 -23.15 13.20
N LEU A 476 -2.20 -22.89 14.51
CA LEU A 476 -1.47 -21.71 14.98
C LEU A 476 0.03 -21.75 14.62
N ALA A 477 0.65 -22.92 14.53
CA ALA A 477 2.06 -23.06 14.15
C ALA A 477 2.32 -22.67 12.69
N ASN A 478 1.33 -22.82 11.81
CA ASN A 478 1.42 -22.40 10.42
C ASN A 478 1.26 -20.88 10.22
N LEU A 479 1.00 -20.13 11.30
CA LEU A 479 0.75 -18.69 11.27
C LEU A 479 1.95 -17.94 11.86
N GLU A 480 2.94 -17.62 11.01
CA GLU A 480 4.24 -17.05 11.43
C GLU A 480 4.14 -15.76 12.29
N ASN A 481 3.01 -15.03 12.22
CA ASN A 481 2.80 -13.76 12.93
C ASN A 481 1.60 -13.75 13.90
N HIS A 482 1.01 -14.92 14.22
CA HIS A 482 -0.18 -14.98 15.07
C HIS A 482 0.08 -14.53 16.51
N LYS A 483 -0.65 -13.50 16.95
CA LYS A 483 -0.61 -13.02 18.34
C LYS A 483 -1.57 -13.82 19.22
N LYS A 484 -1.05 -14.47 20.26
CA LYS A 484 -1.85 -15.29 21.20
C LYS A 484 -3.14 -14.61 21.67
N GLY A 485 -4.27 -15.28 21.47
CA GLY A 485 -5.59 -14.80 21.88
C GLY A 485 -6.21 -13.76 20.94
N THR A 486 -5.61 -13.53 19.78
CA THR A 486 -6.24 -12.80 18.68
C THR A 486 -7.31 -13.71 18.06
N PRO A 487 -8.54 -13.21 17.86
CA PRO A 487 -9.58 -14.01 17.22
C PRO A 487 -9.18 -14.33 15.77
N LEU A 488 -9.56 -15.52 15.34
CA LEU A 488 -9.24 -16.09 14.05
C LEU A 488 -10.55 -16.55 13.41
N PHE A 489 -10.81 -16.19 12.15
CA PHE A 489 -12.01 -16.61 11.43
C PHE A 489 -11.63 -17.50 10.25
N ILE A 490 -12.37 -18.58 10.05
CA ILE A 490 -12.29 -19.46 8.89
C ILE A 490 -13.61 -19.32 8.13
N GLU A 491 -13.56 -18.80 6.91
CA GLU A 491 -14.72 -18.51 6.08
C GLU A 491 -14.86 -19.52 4.92
N PRO A 492 -16.12 -19.77 4.46
CA PRO A 492 -16.48 -20.35 3.15
C PRO A 492 -15.53 -19.94 2.01
#